data_AF-A0AAX4K489-F1
#
_entry.id   AF-A0AAX4K489-F1
#
_cell.length_a   1.000
_cell.length_b   1.000
_cell.length_c   1.000
_cell.angle_alpha   90.00
_cell.angle_beta   90.00
_cell.angle_gamma   90.00
#
_symmetry.space_group_name_H-M   'P 1'
#
loop_
_entity.id
_entity.type
_entity.pdbx_description
1 polymer ?
#
loop_
_entity_poly.entity_id
_entity_poly.type
_entity_poly.pdbx_seq_one_letter_code
_entity_poly.pdbx_strand_id
1 'polypeptide(L)'
;MASAGLTRGLFGPLRTQITPLACRSSIPSLASTSTLRAFSSTSTQLIRTIRPRPQAFKLPYFTASSRSSFFYPSHTFTFPRTLTTTTAPPEIPRSLPYWLYGCAALVFGIVVVGGVTRLTESGLSIVEWQPFKGVIPPITAAEWDAEWEKYRVSPEGIMFIIPAAYYVTRYKLPKPIPAKLALIGLGIGFQGVIGWWMVASGLDQEIVETNSVPRVSQYRLATHLTAAFLLYLGMLSTAIGIQRDIKLAKNPSLIPQLTLPNVKKFRGMVHGAGMMVFLTAVTGAFVAGLDAGLVYNEWPTMAGGFAPPVDELLDQHYTRGGTRSIFRNFLENPVTAQFDHRMLAYTTFGLVVSLPFLARRLPFASTRRLAGLTAAAAVTQVTLGITTLLYLVPIPLAAMHQAGSVVLLTCIMALGGSLRRPSRMLQHLRR
;
A
#
# COMPACT_ATOMS: atom_id res chain seq x y z
N MET A 1 37.00 -51.93 -36.43
CA MET A 1 38.15 -52.85 -36.61
C MET A 1 39.32 -52.26 -35.86
N ALA A 2 40.07 -53.13 -35.15
CA ALA A 2 41.33 -52.91 -34.44
C ALA A 2 41.29 -52.09 -33.13
N SER A 3 41.44 -52.85 -32.04
CA SER A 3 41.76 -52.44 -30.67
C SER A 3 43.27 -52.31 -30.45
N ALA A 4 43.69 -51.42 -29.56
CA ALA A 4 44.85 -51.56 -28.66
C ALA A 4 44.71 -50.47 -27.58
N GLY A 5 44.91 -50.64 -26.27
CA GLY A 5 45.49 -51.74 -25.51
C GLY A 5 46.56 -51.19 -24.55
N LEU A 6 46.21 -51.12 -23.25
CA LEU A 6 47.06 -50.96 -22.04
C LEU A 6 47.72 -49.57 -21.81
N THR A 7 47.74 -49.01 -20.59
CA THR A 7 48.31 -49.59 -19.35
C THR A 7 47.58 -49.20 -18.03
N ARG A 8 47.72 -50.10 -17.04
CA ARG A 8 47.22 -50.06 -15.64
C ARG A 8 48.28 -49.49 -14.68
N GLY A 9 47.82 -48.96 -13.54
CA GLY A 9 48.55 -48.78 -12.28
C GLY A 9 48.90 -47.31 -12.00
N LEU A 10 48.73 -46.71 -10.82
CA LEU A 10 48.72 -47.20 -9.44
C LEU A 10 48.09 -46.13 -8.53
N PHE A 11 47.73 -46.53 -7.30
CA PHE A 11 47.33 -45.74 -6.11
C PHE A 11 45.82 -45.64 -5.82
N GLY A 12 45.42 -46.41 -4.80
CA GLY A 12 44.10 -46.46 -4.19
C GLY A 12 43.85 -45.38 -3.12
N PRO A 13 42.74 -45.50 -2.37
CA PRO A 13 42.17 -44.39 -1.60
C PRO A 13 42.76 -44.32 -0.19
N LEU A 14 43.22 -43.13 0.22
CA LEU A 14 43.62 -42.86 1.60
C LEU A 14 42.36 -42.59 2.45
N ARG A 15 41.99 -43.63 3.18
CA ARG A 15 41.07 -43.66 4.32
C ARG A 15 41.86 -43.26 5.56
N THR A 16 41.58 -42.11 6.16
CA THR A 16 42.04 -41.77 7.52
C THR A 16 40.88 -41.83 8.50
N GLN A 17 40.87 -42.93 9.25
CA GLN A 17 40.17 -43.07 10.52
C GLN A 17 40.93 -42.28 11.59
N ILE A 18 40.23 -41.42 12.34
CA ILE A 18 40.60 -41.10 13.72
C ILE A 18 39.34 -41.16 14.58
N THR A 19 39.34 -42.14 15.49
CA THR A 19 38.35 -42.44 16.53
C THR A 19 38.49 -41.51 17.75
N PRO A 20 37.50 -41.49 18.66
CA PRO A 20 37.22 -40.36 19.55
C PRO A 20 37.97 -40.44 20.88
N LEU A 21 38.30 -39.28 21.46
CA LEU A 21 38.75 -39.18 22.85
C LEU A 21 37.57 -38.79 23.74
N ALA A 22 37.14 -39.77 24.52
CA ALA A 22 36.31 -39.57 25.71
C ALA A 22 37.19 -39.09 26.87
N CYS A 23 36.74 -38.06 27.61
CA CYS A 23 37.14 -37.88 29.00
C CYS A 23 35.87 -37.66 29.83
N ARG A 24 35.76 -38.45 30.89
CA ARG A 24 34.60 -38.66 31.76
C ARG A 24 34.93 -38.09 33.15
N SER A 25 33.88 -37.82 33.94
CA SER A 25 33.83 -37.61 35.41
C SER A 25 33.83 -36.13 35.85
N SER A 26 32.98 -35.63 36.76
CA SER A 26 32.06 -36.26 37.73
C SER A 26 30.87 -35.36 38.09
N ILE A 27 29.75 -36.01 38.38
CA ILE A 27 28.53 -35.48 39.02
C ILE A 27 28.75 -35.38 40.54
N PRO A 28 28.03 -34.50 41.26
CA PRO A 28 27.17 -35.05 42.31
C PRO A 28 25.71 -34.57 42.17
N SER A 29 24.83 -35.56 42.30
CA SER A 29 23.39 -35.45 42.37
C SER A 29 22.97 -34.95 43.75
N LEU A 30 21.96 -34.09 43.80
CA LEU A 30 21.01 -34.07 44.92
C LEU A 30 19.60 -33.98 44.33
N ALA A 31 18.93 -35.12 44.38
CA ALA A 31 17.50 -35.23 44.20
C ALA A 31 16.79 -34.58 45.41
N SER A 32 15.72 -33.85 45.15
CA SER A 32 14.54 -33.94 46.02
C SER A 32 13.27 -33.59 45.25
N THR A 33 12.30 -34.45 45.46
CA THR A 33 10.99 -34.62 44.85
C THR A 33 9.97 -33.56 45.27
N SER A 34 8.92 -33.45 44.44
CA SER A 34 7.54 -33.01 44.77
C SER A 34 7.39 -31.52 45.16
N THR A 35 6.46 -30.73 44.64
CA THR A 35 5.01 -31.01 44.57
C THR A 35 4.34 -29.94 43.72
N LEU A 36 3.39 -30.33 42.86
CA LEU A 36 2.38 -29.45 42.28
C LEU A 36 1.53 -28.83 43.41
N ARG A 37 1.46 -27.49 43.49
CA ARG A 37 0.31 -26.80 44.08
C ARG A 37 -0.03 -25.53 43.31
N ALA A 38 -1.31 -25.47 42.96
CA ALA A 38 -2.02 -24.35 42.40
C ALA A 38 -1.81 -23.07 43.22
N PHE A 39 -1.57 -21.95 42.55
CA PHE A 39 -1.72 -20.62 43.15
C PHE A 39 -3.09 -20.07 42.78
N SER A 40 -3.98 -20.16 43.75
CA SER A 40 -5.22 -19.41 43.84
C SER A 40 -4.94 -17.91 43.97
N SER A 41 -5.88 -17.15 43.44
CA SER A 41 -6.02 -15.69 43.48
C SER A 41 -5.71 -15.04 44.83
N THR A 42 -4.88 -13.99 44.80
CA THR A 42 -4.96 -12.90 45.79
C THR A 42 -4.76 -11.56 45.10
N SER A 43 -5.79 -10.73 45.22
CA SER A 43 -5.97 -9.38 44.70
C SER A 43 -4.76 -8.45 44.87
N THR A 44 -4.33 -7.83 43.77
CA THR A 44 -3.55 -6.60 43.81
C THR A 44 -4.52 -5.42 43.76
N GLN A 45 -4.58 -4.66 44.85
CA GLN A 45 -5.45 -3.50 44.98
C GLN A 45 -5.07 -2.40 43.99
N LEU A 46 -6.08 -1.91 43.27
CA LEU A 46 -5.98 -0.78 42.35
C LEU A 46 -6.25 0.51 43.13
N ILE A 47 -5.25 1.39 43.19
CA ILE A 47 -5.36 2.73 43.79
C ILE A 47 -6.42 3.51 43.00
N ARG A 48 -7.59 3.68 43.61
CA ARG A 48 -8.72 4.43 43.07
C ARG A 48 -8.56 5.89 43.46
N THR A 49 -8.17 6.74 42.51
CA THR A 49 -8.21 8.19 42.66
C THR A 49 -9.66 8.64 42.90
N ILE A 50 -9.93 9.13 44.11
CA ILE A 50 -11.22 9.68 44.53
C ILE A 50 -11.43 11.01 43.82
N ARG A 51 -12.48 11.11 42.98
CA ARG A 51 -13.02 12.41 42.56
C ARG A 51 -14.13 12.80 43.53
N PRO A 52 -14.13 13.99 44.13
CA PRO A 52 -15.23 14.43 45.00
C PRO A 52 -16.50 14.66 44.17
N ARG A 53 -17.63 14.13 44.67
CA ARG A 53 -18.98 14.44 44.18
C ARG A 53 -19.30 15.90 44.53
N PRO A 54 -19.87 16.71 43.62
CA PRO A 54 -20.44 18.00 44.02
C PRO A 54 -21.64 17.74 44.95
N GLN A 55 -21.58 18.30 46.16
CA GLN A 55 -22.72 18.34 47.07
C GLN A 55 -23.78 19.26 46.48
N ALA A 56 -25.02 18.78 46.40
CA ALA A 56 -26.17 19.60 46.06
C ALA A 56 -26.43 20.59 47.19
N PHE A 57 -26.25 21.88 46.91
CA PHE A 57 -26.63 22.97 47.81
C PHE A 57 -28.16 22.96 47.97
N LYS A 58 -28.66 22.56 49.14
CA LYS A 58 -30.10 22.63 49.47
C LYS A 58 -30.44 24.07 49.85
N LEU A 59 -31.14 24.77 48.97
CA LEU A 59 -31.79 26.04 49.30
C LEU A 59 -32.85 25.82 50.39
N PRO A 60 -32.96 26.71 51.39
CA PRO A 60 -33.98 26.58 52.43
C PRO A 60 -35.38 26.79 51.83
N TYR A 61 -36.32 25.98 52.31
CA TYR A 61 -37.76 26.10 52.07
C TYR A 61 -38.23 27.51 52.43
N PHE A 62 -38.61 28.30 51.42
CA PHE A 62 -39.48 29.46 51.63
C PHE A 62 -40.92 28.96 51.60
N THR A 63 -41.59 29.04 52.76
CA THR A 63 -43.03 28.90 52.86
C THR A 63 -43.69 30.12 52.22
N ALA A 64 -44.68 29.88 51.35
CA ALA A 64 -45.45 30.96 50.75
C ALA A 64 -46.31 31.64 51.83
N SER A 65 -45.96 32.87 52.19
CA SER A 65 -46.79 33.75 53.02
C SER A 65 -47.32 34.91 52.19
N SER A 66 -48.64 34.95 52.09
CA SER A 66 -49.57 36.05 51.78
C SER A 66 -49.05 37.42 51.29
N ARG A 67 -49.61 37.82 50.13
CA ARG A 67 -49.96 39.20 49.67
C ARG A 67 -48.88 40.29 49.66
N SER A 68 -48.48 40.69 48.46
CA SER A 68 -48.68 42.07 47.97
C SER A 68 -48.35 42.15 46.48
N SER A 69 -49.30 42.63 45.67
CA SER A 69 -49.12 42.87 44.24
C SER A 69 -48.49 44.26 44.04
N PHE A 70 -47.17 44.31 43.93
CA PHE A 70 -46.45 45.49 43.44
C PHE A 70 -46.25 45.37 41.92
N PHE A 71 -46.94 46.22 41.16
CA PHE A 71 -46.77 46.37 39.71
C PHE A 71 -45.43 47.09 39.44
N TYR A 72 -44.47 46.41 38.83
CA TYR A 72 -43.35 47.04 38.14
C TYR A 72 -43.58 46.96 36.63
N PRO A 73 -43.56 48.08 35.88
CA PRO A 73 -43.59 48.02 34.43
C PRO A 73 -42.24 47.46 33.95
N SER A 74 -42.26 46.24 33.44
CA SER A 74 -41.09 45.61 32.84
C SER A 74 -40.91 46.15 31.42
N HIS A 75 -40.12 47.22 31.27
CA HIS A 75 -39.55 47.57 29.97
C HIS A 75 -38.66 46.41 29.52
N THR A 76 -39.18 45.59 28.61
CA THR A 76 -38.45 44.46 28.05
C THR A 76 -37.37 45.00 27.12
N PHE A 77 -36.16 45.22 27.64
CA PHE A 77 -35.01 45.59 26.83
C PHE A 77 -34.68 44.41 25.91
N THR A 78 -35.12 44.49 24.65
CA THR A 78 -34.84 43.45 23.66
C THR A 78 -33.41 43.65 23.19
N PHE A 79 -32.48 42.82 23.69
CA PHE A 79 -31.12 42.80 23.15
C PHE A 79 -31.20 42.52 21.64
N PRO A 80 -30.59 43.34 20.76
CA PRO A 80 -30.52 43.01 19.36
C PRO A 80 -29.84 41.65 19.23
N ARG A 81 -30.58 40.70 18.66
CA ARG A 81 -30.10 39.37 18.29
C ARG A 81 -28.74 39.55 17.62
N THR A 82 -27.71 38.96 18.21
CA THR A 82 -26.35 38.96 17.68
C THR A 82 -26.44 38.72 16.17
N LEU A 83 -25.97 39.69 15.36
CA LEU A 83 -25.78 39.51 13.93
C LEU A 83 -24.81 38.35 13.80
N THR A 84 -25.37 37.15 13.69
CA THR A 84 -24.62 35.96 13.29
C THR A 84 -24.16 36.30 11.89
N THR A 85 -22.90 36.68 11.76
CA THR A 85 -22.24 36.77 10.47
C THR A 85 -22.51 35.42 9.81
N THR A 86 -23.44 35.41 8.86
CA THR A 86 -23.81 34.21 8.12
C THR A 86 -22.59 33.92 7.27
N THR A 87 -21.63 33.21 7.84
CA THR A 87 -20.50 32.68 7.11
C THR A 87 -21.11 31.80 6.04
N ALA A 88 -20.94 32.20 4.78
CA ALA A 88 -21.44 31.45 3.64
C ALA A 88 -21.09 29.98 3.83
N PRO A 89 -22.03 29.05 3.60
CA PRO A 89 -21.81 27.63 3.86
C PRO A 89 -20.57 27.16 3.08
N PRO A 90 -19.80 26.22 3.64
CA PRO A 90 -18.59 25.71 3.00
C PRO A 90 -18.94 25.11 1.63
N GLU A 91 -18.43 25.71 0.56
CA GLU A 91 -18.70 25.29 -0.81
C GLU A 91 -17.61 24.29 -1.26
N ILE A 92 -18.02 23.18 -1.87
CA ILE A 92 -17.08 22.24 -2.50
C ILE A 92 -17.10 22.50 -4.00
N PRO A 93 -16.05 23.10 -4.59
CA PRO A 93 -16.03 23.38 -6.01
C PRO A 93 -15.97 22.08 -6.81
N ARG A 94 -16.67 22.04 -7.95
CA ARG A 94 -16.66 20.86 -8.84
C ARG A 94 -15.27 20.55 -9.39
N SER A 95 -14.40 21.54 -9.49
CA SER A 95 -13.02 21.40 -9.98
C SER A 95 -12.12 20.59 -9.04
N LEU A 96 -12.36 20.61 -7.72
CA LEU A 96 -11.53 19.92 -6.73
C LEU A 96 -11.37 18.40 -6.98
N PRO A 97 -12.46 17.60 -7.13
CA PRO A 97 -12.30 16.17 -7.43
C PRO A 97 -11.67 15.91 -8.80
N TYR A 98 -11.90 16.77 -9.81
CA TYR A 98 -11.25 16.60 -11.12
C TYR A 98 -9.75 16.91 -11.06
N TRP A 99 -9.34 17.91 -10.29
CA TRP A 99 -7.94 18.17 -10.00
C TRP A 99 -7.28 16.98 -9.31
N LEU A 100 -7.93 16.37 -8.30
CA LEU A 100 -7.42 15.15 -7.66
C LEU A 100 -7.32 13.95 -8.63
N TYR A 101 -8.27 13.80 -9.58
CA TYR A 101 -8.13 12.80 -10.64
C TYR A 101 -6.96 13.12 -11.57
N GLY A 102 -6.72 14.39 -11.89
CA GLY A 102 -5.54 14.83 -12.64
C GLY A 102 -4.23 14.48 -11.92
N CYS A 103 -4.14 14.74 -10.61
CA CYS A 103 -2.99 14.32 -9.81
C CYS A 103 -2.81 12.80 -9.80
N ALA A 104 -3.89 12.03 -9.64
CA ALA A 104 -3.82 10.57 -9.69
C ALA A 104 -3.38 10.07 -11.09
N ALA A 105 -3.83 10.71 -12.16
CA ALA A 105 -3.40 10.40 -13.53
C ALA A 105 -1.92 10.75 -13.77
N LEU A 106 -1.42 11.83 -13.18
CA LEU A 106 0.01 12.16 -13.19
C LEU A 106 0.82 11.07 -12.48
N VAL A 107 0.41 10.65 -11.27
CA VAL A 107 1.07 9.55 -10.53
C VAL A 107 1.03 8.25 -11.33
N PHE A 108 -0.10 7.95 -12.00
CA PHE A 108 -0.18 6.81 -12.92
C PHE A 108 0.89 6.90 -14.02
N GLY A 109 1.03 8.06 -14.67
CA GLY A 109 2.05 8.28 -15.69
C GLY A 109 3.47 8.09 -15.15
N ILE A 110 3.76 8.66 -13.98
CA ILE A 110 5.07 8.52 -13.30
C ILE A 110 5.36 7.06 -12.96
N VAL A 111 4.38 6.29 -12.48
CA VAL A 111 4.54 4.86 -12.21
C VAL A 111 4.88 4.11 -13.49
N VAL A 112 4.20 4.38 -14.61
CA VAL A 112 4.48 3.70 -15.89
C VAL A 112 5.89 4.05 -16.40
N VAL A 113 6.23 5.34 -16.41
CA VAL A 113 7.57 5.81 -16.80
C VAL A 113 8.64 5.21 -15.90
N GLY A 114 8.44 5.21 -14.57
CA GLY A 114 9.33 4.59 -13.59
C GLY A 114 9.52 3.08 -13.80
N GLY A 115 8.48 2.38 -14.26
CA GLY A 115 8.58 0.97 -14.67
C GLY A 115 9.48 0.79 -15.89
N VAL A 116 9.29 1.63 -16.92
CA VAL A 116 10.13 1.61 -18.13
C VAL A 116 11.58 1.94 -17.79
N THR A 117 11.85 3.00 -17.03
CA THR A 117 13.21 3.43 -16.68
C THR A 117 13.95 2.40 -15.84
N ARG A 118 13.24 1.64 -14.99
CA ARG A 118 13.80 0.48 -14.30
C ARG A 118 14.18 -0.62 -15.27
N LEU A 119 13.29 -0.95 -16.22
CA LEU A 119 13.50 -2.04 -17.19
C LEU A 119 14.59 -1.72 -18.23
N THR A 120 14.84 -0.44 -18.50
CA THR A 120 15.93 0.04 -19.37
C THR A 120 17.22 0.37 -18.60
N GLU A 121 17.25 0.13 -17.28
CA GLU A 121 18.37 0.48 -16.38
C GLU A 121 18.78 1.97 -16.44
N SER A 122 17.90 2.84 -16.94
CA SER A 122 18.18 4.26 -17.20
C SER A 122 17.81 5.18 -16.03
N GLY A 123 17.47 4.60 -14.87
CA GLY A 123 16.93 5.33 -13.73
C GLY A 123 17.89 6.36 -13.10
N LEU A 124 19.19 6.28 -13.39
CA LEU A 124 20.24 7.13 -12.81
C LEU A 124 20.60 8.38 -13.63
N SER A 125 20.08 8.55 -14.85
CA SER A 125 20.42 9.72 -15.72
C SER A 125 19.25 10.69 -15.94
N ILE A 126 18.26 10.73 -15.05
CA ILE A 126 16.94 11.29 -15.38
C ILE A 126 16.76 12.80 -15.17
N VAL A 127 17.73 13.53 -14.57
CA VAL A 127 17.52 14.98 -14.38
C VAL A 127 17.68 15.74 -15.72
N GLU A 128 18.31 15.14 -16.73
CA GLU A 128 18.30 15.63 -18.12
C GLU A 128 17.61 14.66 -19.09
N TRP A 129 16.45 15.06 -19.60
CA TRP A 129 15.74 14.33 -20.65
C TRP A 129 16.44 14.48 -22.01
N GLN A 130 17.26 13.51 -22.41
CA GLN A 130 17.93 13.49 -23.73
C GLN A 130 17.53 12.25 -24.57
N PRO A 131 16.44 12.30 -25.36
CA PRO A 131 15.82 11.12 -25.99
C PRO A 131 16.64 10.41 -27.08
N PHE A 132 17.82 10.93 -27.48
CA PHE A 132 18.64 10.39 -28.57
C PHE A 132 20.12 10.20 -28.23
N LYS A 133 20.54 10.40 -26.97
CA LYS A 133 21.90 10.10 -26.52
C LYS A 133 21.83 8.96 -25.49
N GLY A 134 22.75 8.01 -25.60
CA GLY A 134 22.86 6.91 -24.66
C GLY A 134 22.88 7.43 -23.23
N VAL A 135 22.06 6.81 -22.39
CA VAL A 135 21.96 7.05 -20.95
C VAL A 135 23.27 6.59 -20.31
N ILE A 136 24.27 7.46 -20.32
CA ILE A 136 25.51 7.24 -19.56
C ILE A 136 25.27 7.90 -18.20
N PRO A 137 25.20 7.13 -17.09
CA PRO A 137 25.05 7.71 -15.76
C PRO A 137 26.27 8.58 -15.44
N PRO A 138 26.16 9.54 -14.49
CA PRO A 138 27.31 10.29 -14.00
C PRO A 138 28.39 9.29 -13.54
N ILE A 139 29.59 9.40 -14.09
CA ILE A 139 30.69 8.46 -13.81
C ILE A 139 31.71 9.05 -12.84
N THR A 140 31.69 10.38 -12.64
CA THR A 140 32.57 11.07 -11.69
C THR A 140 31.80 11.64 -10.51
N ALA A 141 32.47 11.78 -9.36
CA ALA A 141 31.89 12.42 -8.18
C ALA A 141 31.42 13.87 -8.45
N ALA A 142 32.16 14.61 -9.29
CA ALA A 142 31.80 15.98 -9.66
C ALA A 142 30.53 16.06 -10.53
N GLU A 143 30.33 15.11 -11.45
CA GLU A 143 29.08 15.01 -12.22
C GLU A 143 27.90 14.62 -11.33
N TRP A 144 28.14 13.73 -10.34
CA TRP A 144 27.17 13.39 -9.32
C TRP A 144 26.73 14.59 -8.49
N ASP A 145 27.68 15.41 -8.04
CA ASP A 145 27.38 16.63 -7.27
C ASP A 145 26.59 17.66 -8.10
N ALA A 146 26.90 17.78 -9.39
CA ALA A 146 26.19 18.68 -10.30
C ALA A 146 24.74 18.25 -10.54
N GLU A 147 24.50 16.96 -10.73
CA GLU A 147 23.15 16.41 -10.91
C GLU A 147 22.34 16.49 -9.60
N TRP A 148 23.02 16.32 -8.47
CA TRP A 148 22.46 16.48 -7.14
C TRP A 148 21.98 17.92 -6.87
N GLU A 149 22.78 18.93 -7.23
CA GLU A 149 22.36 20.32 -7.06
C GLU A 149 21.11 20.66 -7.89
N LYS A 150 20.98 20.12 -9.11
CA LYS A 150 19.74 20.27 -9.91
C LYS A 150 18.54 19.62 -9.22
N TYR A 151 18.71 18.42 -8.67
CA TYR A 151 17.64 17.72 -7.94
C TYR A 151 17.18 18.52 -6.71
N ARG A 152 18.09 19.14 -5.94
CA ARG A 152 17.74 19.92 -4.73
C ARG A 152 16.82 21.11 -4.98
N VAL A 153 16.87 21.72 -6.16
CA VAL A 153 16.03 22.86 -6.54
C VAL A 153 14.80 22.48 -7.37
N SER A 154 14.54 21.19 -7.58
CA SER A 154 13.43 20.74 -8.42
C SER A 154 12.06 21.02 -7.77
N PRO A 155 11.13 21.72 -8.45
CA PRO A 155 9.90 22.25 -7.83
C PRO A 155 8.75 21.22 -7.73
N GLU A 156 8.99 19.91 -7.79
CA GLU A 156 7.89 18.95 -8.03
C GLU A 156 6.85 18.92 -6.90
N GLY A 157 7.25 19.16 -5.65
CA GLY A 157 6.33 19.26 -4.51
C GLY A 157 5.43 20.51 -4.52
N ILE A 158 5.88 21.59 -5.17
CA ILE A 158 5.18 22.87 -5.23
C ILE A 158 3.89 22.76 -6.06
N MET A 159 3.90 21.89 -7.08
CA MET A 159 2.78 21.67 -8.01
C MET A 159 1.53 21.10 -7.33
N PHE A 160 1.68 20.36 -6.21
CA PHE A 160 0.53 19.91 -5.41
C PHE A 160 0.16 20.92 -4.31
N ILE A 161 1.15 21.50 -3.64
CA ILE A 161 0.95 22.38 -2.48
C ILE A 161 0.20 23.66 -2.88
N ILE A 162 0.58 24.32 -3.98
CA ILE A 162 -0.04 25.59 -4.39
C ILE A 162 -1.55 25.40 -4.68
N PRO A 163 -1.98 24.48 -5.56
CA PRO A 163 -3.41 24.28 -5.79
C PRO A 163 -4.15 23.79 -4.54
N ALA A 164 -3.53 22.95 -3.70
CA ALA A 164 -4.14 22.51 -2.44
C ALA A 164 -4.42 23.69 -1.51
N ALA A 165 -3.43 24.56 -1.31
CA ALA A 165 -3.55 25.76 -0.48
C ALA A 165 -4.62 26.72 -1.04
N TYR A 166 -4.63 26.92 -2.37
CA TYR A 166 -5.67 27.68 -3.06
C TYR A 166 -7.07 27.14 -2.73
N TYR A 167 -7.31 25.83 -2.90
CA TYR A 167 -8.62 25.25 -2.63
C TYR A 167 -9.05 25.39 -1.16
N VAL A 168 -8.14 25.12 -0.22
CA VAL A 168 -8.42 25.18 1.22
C VAL A 168 -8.76 26.61 1.65
N THR A 169 -7.98 27.59 1.22
CA THR A 169 -8.13 28.99 1.62
C THR A 169 -9.31 29.68 0.92
N ARG A 170 -9.48 29.45 -0.39
CA ARG A 170 -10.51 30.12 -1.22
C ARG A 170 -11.93 29.64 -0.94
N TYR A 171 -12.11 28.35 -0.69
CA TYR A 171 -13.43 27.71 -0.60
C TYR A 171 -13.83 27.31 0.82
N LYS A 172 -12.96 27.52 1.83
CA LYS A 172 -13.23 27.21 3.24
C LYS A 172 -13.77 25.78 3.41
N LEU A 173 -13.03 24.83 2.81
CA LEU A 173 -13.46 23.43 2.70
C LEU A 173 -13.81 22.81 4.06
N PRO A 174 -14.77 21.87 4.11
CA PRO A 174 -15.11 21.17 5.35
C PRO A 174 -13.90 20.40 5.89
N LYS A 175 -13.68 20.44 7.22
CA LYS A 175 -12.49 19.92 7.93
C LYS A 175 -11.92 18.57 7.44
N PRO A 176 -12.73 17.56 7.05
CA PRO A 176 -12.18 16.31 6.56
C PRO A 176 -11.39 16.41 5.25
N ILE A 177 -11.64 17.42 4.40
CA ILE A 177 -10.95 17.57 3.12
C ILE A 177 -9.54 18.15 3.30
N PRO A 178 -9.33 19.31 3.99
CA PRO A 178 -7.98 19.81 4.25
C PRO A 178 -7.07 18.79 4.93
N ALA A 179 -7.59 18.01 5.89
CA ALA A 179 -6.82 16.96 6.56
C ALA A 179 -6.33 15.86 5.58
N LYS A 180 -7.17 15.47 4.61
CA LYS A 180 -6.77 14.51 3.56
C LYS A 180 -5.76 15.10 2.59
N LEU A 181 -5.95 16.37 2.19
CA LEU A 181 -4.99 17.06 1.32
C LEU A 181 -3.62 17.20 2.00
N ALA A 182 -3.60 17.52 3.29
CA ALA A 182 -2.38 17.55 4.08
C ALA A 182 -1.71 16.17 4.16
N LEU A 183 -2.49 15.10 4.41
CA LEU A 183 -1.96 13.73 4.41
C LEU A 183 -1.38 13.32 3.06
N ILE A 184 -2.03 13.68 1.96
CA ILE A 184 -1.52 13.43 0.60
C ILE A 184 -0.23 14.23 0.36
N GLY A 185 -0.20 15.52 0.74
CA GLY A 185 1.00 16.36 0.63
C GLY A 185 2.19 15.81 1.43
N LEU A 186 1.96 15.38 2.66
CA LEU A 186 2.96 14.69 3.49
C LEU A 186 3.43 13.39 2.83
N GLY A 187 2.51 12.61 2.26
CA GLY A 187 2.85 11.40 1.54
C GLY A 187 3.71 11.67 0.30
N ILE A 188 3.46 12.74 -0.45
CA ILE A 188 4.29 13.14 -1.60
C ILE A 188 5.71 13.48 -1.13
N GLY A 189 5.85 14.24 -0.03
CA GLY A 189 7.16 14.51 0.57
C GLY A 189 7.87 13.23 1.01
N PHE A 190 7.14 12.30 1.65
CA PHE A 190 7.69 11.01 2.04
C PHE A 190 8.10 10.14 0.85
N GLN A 191 7.36 10.20 -0.26
CA GLN A 191 7.73 9.54 -1.51
C GLN A 191 9.06 10.06 -2.06
N GLY A 192 9.28 11.38 -2.00
CA GLY A 192 10.56 11.99 -2.34
C GLY A 192 11.70 11.52 -1.44
N VAL A 193 11.46 11.38 -0.13
CA VAL A 193 12.45 10.82 0.82
C VAL A 193 12.79 9.36 0.48
N ILE A 194 11.80 8.53 0.14
CA ILE A 194 12.06 7.15 -0.29
C ILE A 194 12.83 7.14 -1.61
N GLY A 195 12.46 7.99 -2.58
CA GLY A 195 13.18 8.11 -3.85
C GLY A 195 14.64 8.51 -3.66
N TRP A 196 14.90 9.50 -2.80
CA TRP A 196 16.25 9.86 -2.39
C TRP A 196 16.99 8.67 -1.75
N TRP A 197 16.34 7.96 -0.83
CA TRP A 197 16.92 6.76 -0.22
C TRP A 197 17.28 5.69 -1.27
N MET A 198 16.44 5.46 -2.29
CA MET A 198 16.75 4.53 -3.38
C MET A 198 18.01 4.90 -4.15
N VAL A 199 18.19 6.19 -4.48
CA VAL A 199 19.32 6.68 -5.29
C VAL A 199 20.60 6.74 -4.46
N ALA A 200 20.55 7.38 -3.29
CA ALA A 200 21.73 7.59 -2.45
C ALA A 200 22.42 6.28 -2.06
N SER A 201 21.63 5.23 -1.88
CA SER A 201 22.10 3.91 -1.48
C SER A 201 22.46 2.99 -2.64
N GLY A 202 22.34 3.46 -3.88
CA GLY A 202 22.93 2.84 -5.06
C GLY A 202 24.34 3.37 -5.36
N LEU A 203 24.80 4.39 -4.62
CA LEU A 203 26.11 5.06 -4.79
C LEU A 203 27.20 4.50 -3.87
N ASP A 204 27.04 3.28 -3.36
CA ASP A 204 28.06 2.66 -2.51
C ASP A 204 29.38 2.53 -3.29
N GLN A 205 30.48 3.00 -2.68
CA GLN A 205 31.78 3.20 -3.33
C GLN A 205 32.35 1.93 -4.00
N GLU A 206 31.98 0.75 -3.48
CA GLU A 206 32.38 -0.55 -4.04
C GLU A 206 31.83 -0.80 -5.47
N ILE A 207 30.65 -0.25 -5.80
CA ILE A 207 30.02 -0.38 -7.11
C ILE A 207 30.69 0.56 -8.13
N VAL A 208 31.06 1.77 -7.69
CA VAL A 208 31.77 2.79 -8.47
C VAL A 208 33.21 2.32 -8.78
N GLU A 209 33.87 1.68 -7.83
CA GLU A 209 35.22 1.12 -8.01
C GLU A 209 35.23 -0.12 -8.92
N THR A 210 34.14 -0.90 -8.96
CA THR A 210 34.06 -2.15 -9.74
C THR A 210 33.45 -1.97 -11.14
N ASN A 211 33.02 -0.76 -11.52
CA ASN A 211 32.32 -0.48 -12.79
C ASN A 211 31.07 -1.39 -13.00
N SER A 212 30.45 -1.83 -11.90
CA SER A 212 29.28 -2.70 -11.94
C SER A 212 28.00 -1.87 -11.98
N VAL A 213 26.96 -2.36 -12.68
CA VAL A 213 25.69 -1.61 -12.84
C VAL A 213 25.06 -1.38 -11.46
N PRO A 214 24.78 -0.13 -11.04
CA PRO A 214 24.17 0.14 -9.75
C PRO A 214 22.74 -0.41 -9.70
N ARG A 215 22.50 -1.48 -8.93
CA ARG A 215 21.16 -2.06 -8.75
C ARG A 215 20.57 -1.66 -7.41
N VAL A 216 19.38 -1.06 -7.46
CA VAL A 216 18.60 -0.75 -6.26
C VAL A 216 18.00 -2.05 -5.71
N SER A 217 18.10 -2.29 -4.41
CA SER A 217 17.54 -3.50 -3.80
C SER A 217 16.03 -3.62 -4.02
N GLN A 218 15.53 -4.85 -4.16
CA GLN A 218 14.11 -5.16 -4.34
C GLN A 218 13.26 -4.60 -3.20
N TYR A 219 13.80 -4.52 -1.98
CA TYR A 219 13.12 -3.92 -0.83
C TYR A 219 12.86 -2.43 -1.02
N ARG A 220 13.85 -1.70 -1.52
CA ARG A 220 13.77 -0.25 -1.79
C ARG A 220 12.78 0.02 -2.92
N LEU A 221 12.87 -0.76 -4.01
CA LEU A 221 11.94 -0.70 -5.14
C LEU A 221 10.49 -0.96 -4.71
N ALA A 222 10.26 -2.06 -3.98
CA ALA A 222 8.94 -2.41 -3.48
C ALA A 222 8.39 -1.37 -2.51
N THR A 223 9.23 -0.79 -1.64
CA THR A 223 8.83 0.28 -0.72
C THR A 223 8.36 1.52 -1.46
N HIS A 224 9.12 1.97 -2.46
CA HIS A 224 8.78 3.15 -3.25
C HIS A 224 7.52 2.95 -4.10
N LEU A 225 7.38 1.81 -4.77
CA LEU A 225 6.17 1.51 -5.53
C LEU A 225 4.94 1.41 -4.63
N THR A 226 5.08 0.77 -3.46
CA THR A 226 4.00 0.65 -2.47
C THR A 226 3.53 2.03 -2.02
N ALA A 227 4.46 2.93 -1.69
CA ALA A 227 4.12 4.29 -1.28
C ALA A 227 3.50 5.11 -2.44
N ALA A 228 3.96 4.95 -3.69
CA ALA A 228 3.31 5.53 -4.88
C ALA A 228 1.86 5.03 -5.03
N PHE A 229 1.61 3.73 -4.87
CA PHE A 229 0.26 3.17 -4.93
C PHE A 229 -0.63 3.70 -3.81
N LEU A 230 -0.12 3.81 -2.58
CA LEU A 230 -0.91 4.37 -1.48
C LEU A 230 -1.28 5.84 -1.72
N LEU A 231 -0.36 6.63 -2.28
CA LEU A 231 -0.62 8.00 -2.71
C LEU A 231 -1.70 8.06 -3.80
N TYR A 232 -1.54 7.26 -4.84
CA TYR A 232 -2.51 7.12 -5.93
C TYR A 232 -3.90 6.77 -5.40
N LEU A 233 -4.00 5.75 -4.54
CA LEU A 233 -5.25 5.32 -3.90
C LEU A 233 -5.82 6.41 -2.97
N GLY A 234 -4.97 7.16 -2.27
CA GLY A 234 -5.37 8.30 -1.43
C GLY A 234 -6.05 9.42 -2.22
N MET A 235 -5.43 9.82 -3.33
CA MET A 235 -5.99 10.83 -4.24
C MET A 235 -7.29 10.34 -4.88
N LEU A 236 -7.28 9.13 -5.43
CA LEU A 236 -8.43 8.55 -6.12
C LEU A 236 -9.61 8.33 -5.16
N SER A 237 -9.37 7.78 -3.97
CA SER A 237 -10.42 7.56 -2.96
C SER A 237 -11.02 8.87 -2.44
N THR A 238 -10.23 9.94 -2.37
CA THR A 238 -10.68 11.27 -1.97
C THR A 238 -11.57 11.89 -3.05
N ALA A 239 -11.13 11.85 -4.31
CA ALA A 239 -11.89 12.35 -5.46
C ALA A 239 -13.24 11.63 -5.61
N ILE A 240 -13.22 10.29 -5.61
CA ILE A 240 -14.42 9.44 -5.67
C ILE A 240 -15.34 9.72 -4.48
N GLY A 241 -14.79 9.85 -3.27
CA GLY A 241 -15.55 10.14 -2.06
C GLY A 241 -16.31 11.47 -2.14
N ILE A 242 -15.65 12.53 -2.61
CA ILE A 242 -16.26 13.85 -2.79
C ILE A 242 -17.42 13.78 -3.79
N GLN A 243 -17.18 13.20 -4.97
CA GLN A 243 -18.22 13.07 -6.00
C GLN A 243 -19.39 12.22 -5.53
N ARG A 244 -19.11 11.14 -4.77
CA ARG A 244 -20.14 10.26 -4.25
C ARG A 244 -21.06 10.99 -3.28
N ASP A 245 -20.50 11.76 -2.36
CA ASP A 245 -21.28 12.54 -1.39
C ASP A 245 -22.10 13.63 -2.09
N ILE A 246 -21.54 14.33 -3.09
CA ILE A 246 -22.32 15.28 -3.92
C ILE A 246 -23.50 14.58 -4.60
N LYS A 247 -23.28 13.37 -5.17
CA LYS A 247 -24.35 12.59 -5.80
C LYS A 247 -25.42 12.13 -4.80
N LEU A 248 -25.03 11.77 -3.57
CA LEU A 248 -25.95 11.36 -2.50
C LEU A 248 -26.71 12.54 -1.87
N ALA A 249 -26.12 13.74 -1.88
CA ALA A 249 -26.82 14.96 -1.48
C ALA A 249 -27.99 15.24 -2.44
N LYS A 250 -27.75 15.10 -3.75
CA LYS A 250 -28.77 15.29 -4.80
C LYS A 250 -29.81 14.18 -4.86
N ASN A 251 -29.43 12.93 -4.55
CA ASN A 251 -30.33 11.77 -4.58
C ASN A 251 -30.35 11.02 -3.23
N PRO A 252 -31.01 11.57 -2.19
CA PRO A 252 -31.08 10.96 -0.86
C PRO A 252 -31.71 9.55 -0.83
N SER A 253 -32.60 9.24 -1.76
CA SER A 253 -33.31 7.95 -1.87
C SER A 253 -32.37 6.75 -2.05
N LEU A 254 -31.13 6.98 -2.50
CA LEU A 254 -30.11 5.93 -2.64
C LEU A 254 -29.50 5.49 -1.31
N ILE A 255 -29.59 6.31 -0.25
CA ILE A 255 -28.89 6.05 1.02
C ILE A 255 -29.40 4.79 1.73
N PRO A 256 -30.73 4.55 1.87
CA PRO A 256 -31.24 3.31 2.46
C PRO A 256 -30.83 2.07 1.65
N GLN A 257 -30.71 2.17 0.33
CA GLN A 257 -30.28 1.03 -0.49
C GLN A 257 -28.81 0.64 -0.22
N LEU A 258 -27.97 1.59 0.21
CA LEU A 258 -26.55 1.34 0.57
C LEU A 258 -26.36 0.69 1.95
N THR A 259 -27.43 0.59 2.75
CA THR A 259 -27.42 -0.05 4.06
C THR A 259 -27.87 -1.51 4.03
N LEU A 260 -28.47 -1.97 2.92
CA LEU A 260 -28.93 -3.35 2.75
C LEU A 260 -27.84 -4.39 3.07
N PRO A 261 -28.19 -5.55 3.69
CA PRO A 261 -27.21 -6.55 4.13
C PRO A 261 -26.38 -7.15 2.98
N ASN A 262 -27.01 -7.45 1.84
CA ASN A 262 -26.34 -7.95 0.64
C ASN A 262 -25.32 -6.92 0.09
N VAL A 263 -25.67 -5.64 0.10
CA VAL A 263 -24.78 -4.54 -0.30
C VAL A 263 -23.61 -4.39 0.68
N LYS A 264 -23.84 -4.51 1.99
CA LYS A 264 -22.78 -4.49 3.01
C LYS A 264 -21.79 -5.65 2.81
N LYS A 265 -22.31 -6.87 2.61
CA LYS A 265 -21.49 -8.07 2.35
C LYS A 265 -20.67 -7.88 1.07
N PHE A 266 -21.32 -7.50 -0.03
CA PHE A 266 -20.63 -7.30 -1.31
C PHE A 266 -19.58 -6.19 -1.23
N ARG A 267 -19.84 -5.08 -0.53
CA ARG A 267 -18.82 -4.04 -0.28
C ARG A 267 -17.61 -4.60 0.47
N GLY A 268 -17.83 -5.45 1.48
CA GLY A 268 -16.74 -6.14 2.18
C GLY A 268 -15.91 -7.01 1.23
N MET A 269 -16.57 -7.75 0.34
CA MET A 269 -15.89 -8.55 -0.68
C MET A 269 -15.07 -7.69 -1.66
N VAL A 270 -15.61 -6.56 -2.10
CA VAL A 270 -14.88 -5.61 -2.96
C VAL A 270 -13.65 -5.04 -2.25
N HIS A 271 -13.73 -4.73 -0.95
CA HIS A 271 -12.56 -4.31 -0.18
C HIS A 271 -11.52 -5.42 -0.01
N GLY A 272 -11.96 -6.65 0.28
CA GLY A 272 -11.07 -7.81 0.34
C GLY A 272 -10.37 -8.08 -0.99
N ALA A 273 -11.12 -8.06 -2.09
CA ALA A 273 -10.56 -8.20 -3.43
C ALA A 273 -9.60 -7.04 -3.77
N GLY A 274 -9.95 -5.80 -3.41
CA GLY A 274 -9.07 -4.64 -3.59
C GLY A 274 -7.76 -4.76 -2.81
N MET A 275 -7.79 -5.31 -1.59
CA MET A 275 -6.58 -5.61 -0.84
C MET A 275 -5.73 -6.68 -1.54
N MET A 276 -6.36 -7.75 -2.04
CA MET A 276 -5.66 -8.80 -2.78
C MET A 276 -5.03 -8.29 -4.08
N VAL A 277 -5.73 -7.42 -4.83
CA VAL A 277 -5.17 -6.73 -6.01
C VAL A 277 -3.94 -5.90 -5.62
N PHE A 278 -4.04 -5.12 -4.54
CA PHE A 278 -2.93 -4.30 -4.05
C PHE A 278 -1.72 -5.15 -3.65
N LEU A 279 -1.93 -6.20 -2.84
CA LEU A 279 -0.86 -7.11 -2.42
C LEU A 279 -0.22 -7.82 -3.61
N THR A 280 -1.02 -8.29 -4.57
CA THR A 280 -0.50 -8.90 -5.81
C THR A 280 0.38 -7.92 -6.58
N ALA A 281 -0.05 -6.67 -6.74
CA ALA A 281 0.74 -5.65 -7.42
C ALA A 281 2.06 -5.34 -6.68
N VAL A 282 2.05 -5.33 -5.34
CA VAL A 282 3.26 -5.15 -4.51
C VAL A 282 4.23 -6.33 -4.66
N THR A 283 3.75 -7.58 -4.64
CA THR A 283 4.62 -8.75 -4.90
C THR A 283 5.25 -8.71 -6.30
N GLY A 284 4.57 -8.13 -7.29
CA GLY A 284 5.13 -7.88 -8.61
C GLY A 284 6.38 -6.99 -8.60
N ALA A 285 6.50 -6.07 -7.62
CA ALA A 285 7.70 -5.25 -7.45
C ALA A 285 8.92 -6.07 -7.01
N PHE A 286 8.71 -7.12 -6.19
CA PHE A 286 9.76 -8.05 -5.81
C PHE A 286 10.17 -8.92 -7.00
N VAL A 287 9.20 -9.41 -7.78
CA VAL A 287 9.47 -10.17 -9.02
C VAL A 287 10.30 -9.34 -10.00
N ALA A 288 9.93 -8.08 -10.19
CA ALA A 288 10.71 -7.17 -11.00
C ALA A 288 12.10 -6.96 -10.39
N GLY A 289 12.20 -6.57 -9.12
CA GLY A 289 13.47 -6.25 -8.44
C GLY A 289 14.49 -7.40 -8.38
N LEU A 290 14.02 -8.65 -8.33
CA LEU A 290 14.86 -9.86 -8.32
C LEU A 290 15.13 -10.41 -9.73
N ASP A 291 14.63 -9.77 -10.79
CA ASP A 291 14.60 -10.31 -12.17
C ASP A 291 13.99 -11.72 -12.26
N ALA A 292 13.10 -12.03 -11.31
CA ALA A 292 12.50 -13.34 -11.14
C ALA A 292 11.56 -13.74 -12.29
N GLY A 293 11.18 -12.77 -13.15
CA GLY A 293 10.43 -13.03 -14.38
C GLY A 293 11.16 -13.89 -15.41
N LEU A 294 12.48 -14.03 -15.29
CA LEU A 294 13.34 -14.79 -16.21
C LEU A 294 13.71 -16.21 -15.72
N VAL A 295 13.18 -16.63 -14.56
CA VAL A 295 13.55 -17.91 -13.93
C VAL A 295 12.81 -19.07 -14.58
N TYR A 296 11.48 -19.12 -14.43
CA TYR A 296 10.63 -20.09 -15.11
C TYR A 296 9.76 -19.41 -16.15
N ASN A 297 9.90 -19.72 -17.44
CA ASN A 297 9.17 -19.04 -18.53
C ASN A 297 8.10 -19.89 -19.20
N GLU A 298 7.48 -20.76 -18.42
CA GLU A 298 6.37 -21.61 -18.83
C GLU A 298 5.12 -21.36 -17.98
N TRP A 299 3.96 -21.70 -18.53
CA TRP A 299 2.66 -21.56 -17.88
C TRP A 299 1.71 -22.66 -18.36
N PRO A 300 0.92 -23.30 -17.48
CA PRO A 300 0.74 -23.03 -16.05
C PRO A 300 1.82 -23.65 -15.14
N THR A 301 2.73 -24.44 -15.69
CA THR A 301 3.76 -25.19 -14.95
C THR A 301 4.99 -24.35 -14.59
N MET A 302 5.86 -24.91 -13.74
CA MET A 302 7.21 -24.48 -13.36
C MET A 302 8.05 -25.75 -13.15
N ALA A 303 9.12 -25.93 -13.92
CA ALA A 303 9.92 -27.16 -14.00
C ALA A 303 9.09 -28.42 -14.36
N GLY A 304 8.07 -28.29 -15.20
CA GLY A 304 7.15 -29.39 -15.54
C GLY A 304 6.13 -29.76 -14.44
N GLY A 305 6.23 -29.19 -13.23
CA GLY A 305 5.24 -29.30 -12.15
C GLY A 305 4.36 -28.04 -12.03
N PHE A 306 3.36 -28.00 -11.13
CA PHE A 306 2.61 -26.75 -10.85
C PHE A 306 3.39 -25.81 -9.92
N ALA A 307 4.32 -26.35 -9.15
CA ALA A 307 5.23 -25.62 -8.28
C ALA A 307 6.67 -26.11 -8.53
N PRO A 308 7.68 -25.24 -8.37
CA PRO A 308 9.07 -25.65 -8.37
C PRO A 308 9.37 -26.67 -7.26
N PRO A 309 10.49 -27.41 -7.37
CA PRO A 309 10.99 -28.25 -6.29
C PRO A 309 11.11 -27.50 -4.95
N VAL A 310 10.81 -28.18 -3.84
CA VAL A 310 10.76 -27.54 -2.51
C VAL A 310 12.14 -27.05 -2.05
N ASP A 311 13.19 -27.73 -2.47
CA ASP A 311 14.59 -27.34 -2.26
C ASP A 311 14.95 -26.03 -2.96
N GLU A 312 14.34 -25.72 -4.10
CA GLU A 312 14.47 -24.41 -4.74
C GLU A 312 13.63 -23.34 -4.07
N LEU A 313 12.42 -23.68 -3.60
CA LEU A 313 11.54 -22.72 -2.88
C LEU A 313 12.09 -22.33 -1.50
N LEU A 314 12.81 -23.25 -0.84
CA LEU A 314 13.34 -23.11 0.51
C LEU A 314 14.86 -23.33 0.53
N ASP A 315 15.56 -22.74 -0.45
CA ASP A 315 17.01 -22.87 -0.56
C ASP A 315 17.70 -22.31 0.69
N GLN A 316 18.64 -23.10 1.21
CA GLN A 316 19.43 -22.75 2.39
C GLN A 316 20.36 -21.57 2.14
N HIS A 317 20.72 -21.29 0.89
CA HIS A 317 21.51 -20.13 0.49
C HIS A 317 20.92 -18.83 1.04
N TYR A 318 19.60 -18.69 0.99
CA TYR A 318 18.86 -17.51 1.47
C TYR A 318 18.60 -17.52 2.99
N THR A 319 19.14 -18.50 3.73
CA THR A 319 18.93 -18.68 5.19
C THR A 319 20.20 -18.48 6.03
N ARG A 320 21.13 -17.61 5.61
CA ARG A 320 22.40 -17.38 6.34
C ARG A 320 22.20 -16.93 7.80
N GLY A 321 22.92 -17.57 8.74
CA GLY A 321 22.98 -17.21 10.16
C GLY A 321 22.43 -18.25 11.15
N GLY A 322 22.27 -19.51 10.75
CA GLY A 322 21.87 -20.62 11.64
C GLY A 322 20.40 -20.60 12.08
N THR A 323 19.67 -19.53 11.76
CA THR A 323 18.22 -19.43 11.98
C THR A 323 17.53 -19.65 10.64
N ARG A 324 16.69 -20.68 10.52
CA ARG A 324 15.86 -20.97 9.33
C ARG A 324 14.83 -19.84 9.12
N SER A 325 15.26 -18.69 8.60
CA SER A 325 14.35 -17.59 8.29
C SER A 325 13.65 -17.86 6.96
N ILE A 326 12.51 -18.55 7.03
CA ILE A 326 11.67 -18.85 5.87
C ILE A 326 11.27 -17.55 5.14
N PHE A 327 11.09 -16.46 5.88
CA PHE A 327 10.74 -15.14 5.34
C PHE A 327 11.73 -14.58 4.32
N ARG A 328 13.02 -14.93 4.40
CA ARG A 328 13.99 -14.47 3.40
C ARG A 328 13.79 -15.15 2.06
N ASN A 329 13.42 -16.42 2.04
CA ASN A 329 13.06 -17.08 0.79
C ASN A 329 11.86 -16.36 0.13
N PHE A 330 10.84 -15.99 0.88
CA PHE A 330 9.70 -15.23 0.35
C PHE A 330 10.05 -13.85 -0.27
N LEU A 331 11.16 -13.22 0.14
CA LEU A 331 11.47 -11.82 -0.24
C LEU A 331 12.77 -11.65 -1.06
N GLU A 332 13.64 -12.65 -1.05
CA GLU A 332 14.98 -12.60 -1.66
C GLU A 332 15.23 -13.76 -2.64
N ASN A 333 14.51 -14.88 -2.51
CA ASN A 333 14.64 -15.99 -3.45
C ASN A 333 13.78 -15.70 -4.70
N PRO A 334 14.38 -15.59 -5.89
CA PRO A 334 13.66 -15.26 -7.12
C PRO A 334 12.66 -16.36 -7.52
N VAL A 335 12.97 -17.64 -7.29
CA VAL A 335 12.04 -18.76 -7.59
C VAL A 335 10.77 -18.61 -6.73
N THR A 336 10.96 -18.39 -5.44
CA THR A 336 9.86 -18.26 -4.46
C THR A 336 9.03 -17.02 -4.73
N ALA A 337 9.68 -15.86 -4.95
CA ALA A 337 8.98 -14.62 -5.29
C ALA A 337 8.14 -14.75 -6.58
N GLN A 338 8.67 -15.43 -7.61
CA GLN A 338 7.94 -15.70 -8.84
C GLN A 338 6.72 -16.59 -8.58
N PHE A 339 6.89 -17.68 -7.82
CA PHE A 339 5.82 -18.60 -7.48
C PHE A 339 4.72 -17.92 -6.65
N ASP A 340 5.08 -17.19 -5.60
CA ASP A 340 4.15 -16.48 -4.72
C ASP A 340 3.30 -15.46 -5.50
N HIS A 341 3.94 -14.69 -6.38
CA HIS A 341 3.25 -13.73 -7.23
C HIS A 341 2.22 -14.43 -8.14
N ARG A 342 2.57 -15.59 -8.72
CA ARG A 342 1.63 -16.40 -9.52
C ARG A 342 0.46 -16.90 -8.67
N MET A 343 0.70 -17.41 -7.46
CA MET A 343 -0.35 -17.90 -6.58
C MET A 343 -1.29 -16.79 -6.11
N LEU A 344 -0.73 -15.61 -5.78
CA LEU A 344 -1.52 -14.41 -5.49
C LEU A 344 -2.31 -13.93 -6.70
N ALA A 345 -1.74 -14.01 -7.91
CA ALA A 345 -2.44 -13.65 -9.14
C ALA A 345 -3.63 -14.59 -9.41
N TYR A 346 -3.48 -15.91 -9.26
CA TYR A 346 -4.58 -16.86 -9.46
C TYR A 346 -5.71 -16.66 -8.44
N THR A 347 -5.36 -16.52 -7.16
CA THR A 347 -6.36 -16.28 -6.10
C THR A 347 -7.06 -14.94 -6.28
N THR A 348 -6.31 -13.87 -6.59
CA THR A 348 -6.88 -12.54 -6.88
C THR A 348 -7.76 -12.55 -8.11
N PHE A 349 -7.34 -13.22 -9.19
CA PHE A 349 -8.12 -13.36 -10.41
C PHE A 349 -9.47 -14.02 -10.13
N GLY A 350 -9.47 -15.18 -9.45
CA GLY A 350 -10.70 -15.87 -9.06
C GLY A 350 -11.64 -15.00 -8.22
N LEU A 351 -11.11 -14.26 -7.24
CA LEU A 351 -11.89 -13.33 -6.44
C LEU A 351 -12.52 -12.22 -7.30
N VAL A 352 -11.73 -11.56 -8.16
CA VAL A 352 -12.19 -10.41 -8.94
C VAL A 352 -13.17 -10.82 -10.04
N VAL A 353 -12.91 -11.90 -10.78
CA VAL A 353 -13.82 -12.38 -11.84
C VAL A 353 -15.13 -12.94 -11.29
N SER A 354 -15.20 -13.29 -10.00
CA SER A 354 -16.45 -13.67 -9.34
C SER A 354 -17.39 -12.48 -9.06
N LEU A 355 -16.85 -11.26 -8.94
CA LEU A 355 -17.61 -10.07 -8.52
C LEU A 355 -18.80 -9.73 -9.44
N PRO A 356 -18.73 -9.77 -10.78
CA PRO A 356 -19.87 -9.51 -11.66
C PRO A 356 -21.04 -10.45 -11.40
N PHE A 357 -20.78 -11.73 -11.17
CA PHE A 357 -21.82 -12.74 -10.91
C PHE A 357 -22.56 -12.45 -9.61
N LEU A 358 -21.81 -12.07 -8.57
CA LEU A 358 -22.36 -11.69 -7.28
C LEU A 358 -23.10 -10.34 -7.33
N ALA A 359 -22.61 -9.40 -8.15
CA ALA A 359 -23.22 -8.10 -8.35
C ALA A 359 -24.61 -8.16 -9.02
N ARG A 360 -24.94 -9.24 -9.75
CA ARG A 360 -26.27 -9.44 -10.37
C ARG A 360 -27.41 -9.36 -9.35
N ARG A 361 -27.14 -9.69 -8.08
CA ARG A 361 -28.10 -9.66 -6.97
C ARG A 361 -28.28 -8.26 -6.33
N LEU A 362 -27.59 -7.24 -6.85
CA LEU A 362 -27.65 -5.87 -6.34
C LEU A 362 -28.58 -4.99 -7.19
N PRO A 363 -29.23 -3.98 -6.60
CA PRO A 363 -30.16 -3.11 -7.32
C PRO A 363 -29.46 -2.14 -8.29
N PHE A 364 -28.17 -1.85 -8.09
CA PHE A 364 -27.47 -0.77 -8.81
C PHE A 364 -26.87 -1.22 -10.15
N ALA A 365 -27.46 -0.81 -11.27
CA ALA A 365 -26.95 -1.08 -12.62
C ALA A 365 -25.51 -0.58 -12.82
N SER A 366 -25.16 0.59 -12.29
CA SER A 366 -23.80 1.13 -12.35
C SER A 366 -22.78 0.23 -11.63
N THR A 367 -23.14 -0.35 -10.49
CA THR A 367 -22.26 -1.29 -9.76
C THR A 367 -22.08 -2.58 -10.55
N ARG A 368 -23.13 -3.10 -11.18
CA ARG A 368 -23.03 -4.29 -12.05
C ARG A 368 -22.10 -4.04 -13.23
N ARG A 369 -22.23 -2.90 -13.91
CA ARG A 369 -21.33 -2.48 -15.01
C ARG A 369 -19.89 -2.36 -14.52
N LEU A 370 -19.66 -1.66 -13.40
CA LEU A 370 -18.32 -1.49 -12.84
C LEU A 370 -17.69 -2.84 -12.45
N ALA A 371 -18.46 -3.77 -11.87
CA ALA A 371 -17.96 -5.10 -11.57
C ALA A 371 -17.51 -5.84 -12.84
N GLY A 372 -18.29 -5.77 -13.92
CA GLY A 372 -17.92 -6.30 -15.23
C GLY A 372 -16.63 -5.68 -15.79
N LEU A 373 -16.48 -4.35 -15.70
CA LEU A 373 -15.26 -3.66 -16.11
C LEU A 373 -14.05 -4.07 -15.26
N THR A 374 -14.22 -4.24 -13.94
CA THR A 374 -13.15 -4.74 -13.07
C THR A 374 -12.73 -6.16 -13.44
N ALA A 375 -13.67 -7.04 -13.76
CA ALA A 375 -13.37 -8.40 -14.21
C ALA A 375 -12.66 -8.41 -15.57
N ALA A 376 -13.09 -7.57 -16.52
CA ALA A 376 -12.41 -7.41 -17.80
C ALA A 376 -10.95 -6.94 -17.62
N ALA A 377 -10.72 -5.93 -16.76
CA ALA A 377 -9.38 -5.47 -16.43
C ALA A 377 -8.52 -6.56 -15.78
N ALA A 378 -9.11 -7.43 -14.96
CA ALA A 378 -8.40 -8.56 -14.36
C ALA A 378 -7.99 -9.62 -15.40
N VAL A 379 -8.88 -9.91 -16.37
CA VAL A 379 -8.55 -10.79 -17.51
C VAL A 379 -7.38 -10.20 -18.29
N THR A 380 -7.46 -8.92 -18.69
CA THR A 380 -6.37 -8.23 -19.38
C THR A 380 -5.07 -8.28 -18.59
N GLN A 381 -5.12 -8.05 -17.28
CA GLN A 381 -3.93 -8.04 -16.42
C GLN A 381 -3.25 -9.41 -16.34
N VAL A 382 -4.04 -10.49 -16.18
CA VAL A 382 -3.50 -11.86 -16.16
C VAL A 382 -2.96 -12.24 -17.53
N THR A 383 -3.65 -11.89 -18.62
CA THR A 383 -3.14 -12.11 -19.98
C THR A 383 -1.80 -11.41 -20.17
N LEU A 384 -1.69 -10.12 -19.80
CA LEU A 384 -0.44 -9.38 -19.87
C LEU A 384 0.68 -10.04 -19.04
N GLY A 385 0.35 -10.55 -17.85
CA GLY A 385 1.33 -11.22 -16.98
C GLY A 385 1.84 -12.53 -17.59
N ILE A 386 0.94 -13.37 -18.10
CA ILE A 386 1.27 -14.62 -18.79
C ILE A 386 2.09 -14.32 -20.05
N THR A 387 1.71 -13.33 -20.87
CA THR A 387 2.48 -13.00 -22.07
C THR A 387 3.85 -12.40 -21.73
N THR A 388 3.95 -11.57 -20.67
CA THR A 388 5.24 -11.05 -20.20
C THR A 388 6.16 -12.20 -19.82
N LEU A 389 5.62 -13.23 -19.17
CA LEU A 389 6.35 -14.43 -18.79
C LEU A 389 6.81 -15.25 -20.00
N LEU A 390 5.88 -15.60 -20.90
CA LEU A 390 6.17 -16.50 -22.04
C LEU A 390 7.16 -15.89 -23.04
N TYR A 391 7.18 -14.56 -23.17
CA TYR A 391 8.08 -13.86 -24.08
C TYR A 391 9.36 -13.34 -23.42
N LEU A 392 9.74 -13.85 -22.24
CA LEU A 392 10.99 -13.48 -21.56
C LEU A 392 11.07 -11.98 -21.18
N VAL A 393 10.01 -11.46 -20.58
CA VAL A 393 9.89 -10.10 -20.04
C VAL A 393 10.23 -8.98 -21.04
N PRO A 394 9.59 -8.89 -22.22
CA PRO A 394 9.81 -7.76 -23.12
C PRO A 394 9.37 -6.46 -22.46
N ILE A 395 10.20 -5.41 -22.58
CA ILE A 395 9.97 -4.11 -21.93
C ILE A 395 8.54 -3.58 -22.18
N PRO A 396 7.98 -3.60 -23.41
CA PRO A 396 6.62 -3.12 -23.63
C PRO A 396 5.56 -3.95 -22.90
N LEU A 397 5.70 -5.28 -22.85
CA LEU A 397 4.75 -6.16 -22.16
C LEU A 397 4.83 -5.97 -20.65
N ALA A 398 6.04 -5.91 -20.10
CA ALA A 398 6.27 -5.68 -18.68
C ALA A 398 5.75 -4.29 -18.23
N ALA A 399 6.00 -3.24 -19.02
CA ALA A 399 5.47 -1.91 -18.77
C ALA A 399 3.93 -1.88 -18.87
N MET A 400 3.34 -2.54 -19.87
CA MET A 400 1.88 -2.68 -19.97
C MET A 400 1.29 -3.47 -18.81
N HIS A 401 1.96 -4.53 -18.33
CA HIS A 401 1.53 -5.29 -17.16
C HIS A 401 1.56 -4.43 -15.89
N GLN A 402 2.59 -3.61 -15.70
CA GLN A 402 2.64 -2.64 -14.60
C GLN A 402 1.51 -1.59 -14.72
N ALA A 403 1.30 -1.02 -15.90
CA ALA A 403 0.21 -0.07 -16.16
C ALA A 403 -1.17 -0.70 -15.90
N GLY A 404 -1.37 -1.93 -16.37
CA GLY A 404 -2.59 -2.70 -16.18
C GLY A 404 -2.90 -2.99 -14.71
N SER A 405 -1.87 -3.15 -13.87
CA SER A 405 -2.07 -3.32 -12.42
C SER A 405 -2.73 -2.07 -11.80
N VAL A 406 -2.31 -0.88 -12.24
CA VAL A 406 -2.87 0.39 -11.76
C VAL A 406 -4.27 0.60 -12.32
N VAL A 407 -4.53 0.25 -13.58
CA VAL A 407 -5.89 0.25 -14.17
C VAL A 407 -6.83 -0.67 -13.39
N LEU A 408 -6.40 -1.88 -13.05
CA LEU A 408 -7.19 -2.81 -12.24
C LEU A 408 -7.48 -2.23 -10.84
N LEU A 409 -6.48 -1.61 -10.20
CA LEU A 409 -6.65 -0.86 -8.95
C LEU A 409 -7.66 0.30 -9.12
N THR A 410 -7.63 1.05 -10.23
CA THR A 410 -8.62 2.09 -10.52
C THR A 410 -10.03 1.51 -10.61
N CYS A 411 -10.20 0.41 -11.35
CA CYS A 411 -11.50 -0.23 -11.56
C CYS A 411 -12.09 -0.75 -10.25
N ILE A 412 -11.31 -1.43 -9.41
CA ILE A 412 -11.81 -1.95 -8.12
C ILE A 412 -12.12 -0.80 -7.14
N MET A 413 -11.36 0.30 -7.18
CA MET A 413 -11.65 1.51 -6.41
C MET A 413 -12.93 2.21 -6.86
N ALA A 414 -13.16 2.31 -8.17
CA ALA A 414 -14.41 2.83 -8.73
C ALA A 414 -15.62 1.98 -8.32
N LEU A 415 -15.48 0.64 -8.39
CA LEU A 415 -16.49 -0.30 -7.93
C LEU A 415 -16.82 -0.09 -6.45
N GLY A 416 -15.82 -0.06 -5.57
CA GLY A 416 -15.98 0.21 -4.14
C GLY A 416 -16.60 1.58 -3.87
N GLY A 417 -16.18 2.59 -4.65
CA GLY A 417 -16.73 3.94 -4.64
C GLY A 417 -18.23 4.00 -4.92
N SER A 418 -18.72 3.18 -5.86
CA SER A 418 -20.15 3.10 -6.18
C SER A 418 -21.00 2.68 -4.97
N LEU A 419 -20.42 1.93 -4.03
CA LEU A 419 -21.05 1.37 -2.83
C LEU A 419 -20.71 2.14 -1.55
N ARG A 420 -19.94 3.22 -1.67
CA ARG A 420 -19.50 4.03 -0.53
C ARG A 420 -20.70 4.69 0.14
N ARG A 421 -20.75 4.55 1.47
CA ARG A 421 -21.74 5.21 2.33
C ARG A 421 -21.42 6.70 2.45
N PRO A 422 -22.45 7.54 2.70
CA PRO A 422 -22.23 8.96 2.88
C PRO A 422 -21.24 9.22 4.00
N SER A 423 -20.27 10.10 3.75
CA SER A 423 -19.31 10.51 4.78
C SER A 423 -19.89 11.61 5.67
N ARG A 424 -19.17 11.98 6.73
CA ARG A 424 -19.52 13.15 7.57
C ARG A 424 -19.63 14.44 6.76
N MET A 425 -19.00 14.50 5.59
CA MET A 425 -19.10 15.62 4.65
C MET A 425 -20.52 15.86 4.15
N LEU A 426 -21.35 14.80 4.00
CA LEU A 426 -22.72 14.94 3.51
C LEU A 426 -23.57 15.88 4.39
N GLN A 427 -23.29 15.92 5.70
CA GLN A 427 -23.99 16.81 6.63
C GLN A 427 -23.79 18.29 6.30
N HIS A 428 -22.66 18.65 5.68
CA HIS A 428 -22.37 20.02 5.27
C HIS A 428 -23.01 20.38 3.92
N LEU A 429 -23.29 19.40 3.07
CA LEU A 429 -23.92 19.61 1.76
C LEU A 429 -25.45 19.70 1.80
N ARG A 430 -26.05 19.37 2.97
CA ARG A 430 -27.51 19.40 3.18
C ARG A 430 -27.99 20.60 3.99
N ARG A 431 -27.07 21.40 4.51
CA ARG A 431 -27.34 22.68 5.15
C ARG A 431 -27.28 23.75 4.08
#